data_AF-A0A9X6B5M2-F1
#
_entry.id   AF-A0A9X6B5M2-F1
#
_cell.length_a   1.000
_cell.length_b   1.000
_cell.length_c   1.000
_cell.angle_alpha   90.00
_cell.angle_beta   90.00
_cell.angle_gamma   90.00
#
_symmetry.space_group_name_H-M   'P 1'
#
loop_
_entity.id
_entity.type
_entity.pdbx_description
1 polymer ?
#
loop_
_entity_poly.entity_id
_entity_poly.type
_entity_poly.pdbx_seq_one_letter_code
_entity_poly.pdbx_strand_id
1 'polypeptide(L)'
;MLNPQELALVTSKHKTTRVGFAVLLKYFQIEYCFPSGKSEVPKNMLHFIAKQLQLPLELYSSYQFGSRTTHRHKQEILQLFGFKEEQDEDREYIQTWLYN
;
A
#
# COMPACT_ATOMS: atom_id res chain seq x y z
N MET A 1 6.26 12.73 3.82
CA MET A 1 5.50 12.52 5.08
C MET A 1 4.01 12.53 4.76
N LEU A 2 3.11 11.98 5.60
CA LEU A 2 1.67 11.89 5.25
C LEU A 2 1.01 13.27 5.23
N ASN A 3 0.24 13.60 4.19
CA ASN A 3 -0.57 14.82 4.13
C ASN A 3 -1.94 14.61 4.87
N PRO A 4 -2.76 15.66 5.06
CA PRO A 4 -4.04 15.53 5.78
C PRO A 4 -5.04 14.52 5.17
N GLN A 5 -5.12 14.42 3.85
CA GLN A 5 -6.00 13.47 3.16
C GLN A 5 -5.49 12.04 3.34
N GLU A 6 -4.19 11.83 3.19
CA GLU A 6 -3.52 10.55 3.45
C GLU A 6 -3.69 10.13 4.92
N LEU A 7 -3.63 11.08 5.85
CA LEU A 7 -3.85 10.81 7.28
C LEU A 7 -5.29 10.38 7.57
N ALA A 8 -6.29 11.04 6.96
CA ALA A 8 -7.69 10.65 7.08
C ALA A 8 -7.92 9.22 6.55
N LEU A 9 -7.34 8.92 5.39
CA LEU A 9 -7.38 7.59 4.79
C LEU A 9 -6.74 6.52 5.70
N VAL A 10 -5.54 6.77 6.20
CA VAL A 10 -4.83 5.86 7.11
C VAL A 10 -5.61 5.64 8.40
N THR A 11 -6.17 6.71 8.98
CA THR A 11 -6.88 6.63 10.26
C THR A 11 -8.23 5.90 10.17
N SER A 12 -8.82 5.82 8.97
CA SER A 12 -9.98 4.97 8.70
C SER A 12 -9.72 3.46 8.84
N LYS A 13 -8.44 3.04 8.82
CA LYS A 13 -8.06 1.63 8.97
C LYS A 13 -8.00 1.21 10.44
N HIS A 14 -8.14 -0.09 10.68
CA HIS A 14 -7.93 -0.68 12.00
C HIS A 14 -6.56 -0.29 12.55
N LYS A 15 -6.50 0.07 13.84
CA LYS A 15 -5.30 0.58 14.50
C LYS A 15 -4.05 -0.28 14.22
N THR A 16 -4.22 -1.60 14.26
CA THR A 16 -3.15 -2.59 14.03
C THR A 16 -2.58 -2.59 12.61
N THR A 17 -3.31 -2.06 11.62
CA THR A 17 -2.90 -2.08 10.22
C THR A 17 -2.54 -0.70 9.67
N ARG A 18 -2.73 0.38 10.46
CA ARG A 18 -2.46 1.77 10.03
C ARG A 18 -1.02 1.98 9.58
N VAL A 19 -0.04 1.49 10.35
CA VAL A 19 1.38 1.65 10.00
C VAL A 19 1.70 0.89 8.72
N GLY A 20 1.23 -0.35 8.58
CA GLY A 20 1.42 -1.15 7.36
C GLY A 20 0.77 -0.51 6.12
N PHE A 21 -0.48 -0.03 6.24
CA PHE A 21 -1.17 0.67 5.15
C PHE A 21 -0.44 1.95 4.75
N ALA A 22 -0.08 2.80 5.71
CA ALA A 22 0.64 4.05 5.45
C ALA A 22 1.98 3.81 4.75
N VAL A 23 2.70 2.76 5.14
CA VAL A 23 3.95 2.37 4.49
C VAL A 23 3.73 1.95 3.05
N LEU A 24 2.75 1.09 2.76
CA LEU A 24 2.42 0.70 1.39
C LEU A 24 2.05 1.92 0.54
N LEU A 25 1.25 2.83 1.10
CA LEU A 25 0.82 4.06 0.43
C LEU A 25 2.03 4.94 0.06
N LYS A 26 2.90 5.26 1.03
CA LYS A 26 4.06 6.11 0.77
C LYS A 26 5.10 5.45 -0.12
N TYR A 27 5.32 4.14 0.03
CA TYR A 27 6.23 3.40 -0.83
C TYR A 27 5.73 3.44 -2.28
N PHE A 28 4.45 3.13 -2.51
CA PHE A 28 3.86 3.14 -3.85
C PHE A 28 3.92 4.52 -4.51
N GLN A 29 3.68 5.59 -3.74
CA GLN A 29 3.78 6.96 -4.25
C GLN A 29 5.18 7.35 -4.73
N ILE A 30 6.23 6.75 -4.17
CA ILE A 30 7.63 7.06 -4.49
C ILE A 30 8.14 6.13 -5.59
N GLU A 31 7.89 4.82 -5.45
CA GLU A 31 8.48 3.77 -6.26
C GLU A 31 7.55 3.26 -7.38
N TYR A 32 6.28 3.70 -7.40
CA TYR A 32 5.23 3.23 -8.31
C TYR A 32 5.04 1.70 -8.34
N CYS A 33 5.45 1.03 -7.26
CA CYS A 33 5.32 -0.40 -7.05
C CYS A 33 5.13 -0.69 -5.55
N PHE A 34 4.86 -1.94 -5.18
CA PHE A 34 4.78 -2.35 -3.78
C PHE A 34 6.03 -3.11 -3.36
N PRO A 35 6.46 -3.00 -2.09
CA PRO A 35 7.58 -3.78 -1.60
C PRO A 35 7.25 -5.28 -1.66
N SER A 36 8.21 -6.07 -2.12
CA SER A 36 8.15 -7.54 -2.14
C SER A 36 8.17 -8.12 -0.73
N GLY A 37 8.83 -7.41 0.21
CA GLY A 37 8.94 -7.81 1.61
C GLY A 37 9.23 -6.63 2.54
N LYS A 38 9.16 -6.89 3.85
CA LYS A 38 9.37 -5.86 4.89
C LYS A 38 10.76 -5.24 4.85
N SER A 39 11.77 -6.00 4.43
CA SER A 39 13.17 -5.58 4.38
C SER A 39 13.44 -4.50 3.33
N GLU A 40 12.60 -4.38 2.30
CA GLU A 40 12.75 -3.36 1.26
C GLU A 40 12.29 -1.98 1.73
N VAL A 41 11.48 -1.90 2.79
CA VAL A 41 10.97 -0.62 3.26
C VAL A 41 12.09 0.15 3.97
N PRO A 42 12.41 1.38 3.53
CA PRO A 42 13.42 2.20 4.18
C PRO A 42 13.11 2.45 5.66
N LYS A 43 14.10 2.20 6.54
CA LYS A 43 13.91 2.36 7.99
C LYS A 43 13.46 3.77 8.36
N ASN A 44 14.03 4.81 7.73
CA ASN A 44 13.62 6.20 7.96
C ASN A 44 12.13 6.43 7.67
N MET A 45 11.59 5.87 6.58
CA MET A 45 10.16 5.94 6.25
C MET A 45 9.31 5.34 7.38
N LEU A 46 9.68 4.16 7.88
CA LEU A 46 8.99 3.51 9.00
C LEU A 46 8.97 4.41 10.25
N HIS A 47 10.12 4.95 10.66
CA HIS A 47 10.22 5.79 11.84
C HIS A 47 9.38 7.08 11.71
N PHE A 48 9.41 7.73 10.54
CA PHE A 48 8.62 8.95 10.32
C PHE A 48 7.11 8.67 10.36
N ILE A 49 6.66 7.59 9.72
CA ILE A 49 5.24 7.20 9.72
C ILE A 49 4.78 6.82 11.13
N ALA A 50 5.54 5.98 11.85
CA ALA A 50 5.21 5.58 13.22
C ALA A 50 5.11 6.79 14.16
N LYS A 51 6.09 7.71 14.06
CA LYS A 51 6.08 8.98 14.82
C LYS A 51 4.87 9.84 14.47
N GLN A 52 4.56 9.99 13.19
CA GLN A 52 3.42 10.80 12.73
C GLN A 52 2.08 10.26 13.23
N LEU A 53 1.92 8.93 13.22
CA LEU A 53 0.70 8.26 13.66
C LEU A 53 0.61 8.10 15.18
N GLN A 54 1.69 8.40 15.91
CA GLN A 54 1.83 8.12 17.35
C GLN A 54 1.58 6.62 17.65
N LEU A 55 2.15 5.74 16.82
CA LEU A 55 1.97 4.30 16.91
C LEU A 55 3.31 3.56 17.06
N PRO A 56 3.33 2.44 17.80
CA PRO A 56 4.52 1.60 17.93
C PRO A 56 4.95 0.99 16.58
N LEU A 57 6.27 0.84 16.36
CA LEU A 57 6.83 0.15 15.19
C LEU A 57 6.49 -1.35 15.19
N GLU A 58 6.19 -1.93 16.34
CA GLU A 58 5.73 -3.31 16.53
C GLU A 58 4.45 -3.60 15.73
N LEU A 59 3.62 -2.59 15.47
CA LEU A 59 2.45 -2.74 14.59
C LEU A 59 2.83 -2.97 13.13
N TYR A 60 3.96 -2.42 12.66
CA TYR A 60 4.49 -2.78 11.36
C TYR A 60 5.06 -4.20 11.36
N SER A 61 5.77 -4.57 12.42
CA SER A 61 6.34 -5.91 12.56
C SER A 61 5.27 -7.01 12.55
N SER A 62 4.09 -6.74 13.13
CA SER A 62 2.94 -7.66 13.12
C SER A 62 2.10 -7.62 11.83
N TYR A 63 2.27 -6.60 10.98
CA TYR A 63 1.57 -6.49 9.70
C TYR A 63 2.00 -7.60 8.73
N GLN A 64 1.06 -8.44 8.28
CA GLN A 64 1.36 -9.63 7.49
C GLN A 64 1.37 -9.34 5.99
N PHE A 65 2.56 -9.31 5.40
CA PHE A 65 2.71 -9.29 3.94
C PHE A 65 2.12 -10.58 3.34
N GLY A 66 1.52 -10.50 2.15
CA GLY A 66 0.85 -11.64 1.51
C GLY A 66 -0.52 -12.04 2.09
N SER A 67 -0.98 -11.40 3.18
CA SER A 67 -2.33 -11.65 3.70
C SER A 67 -3.43 -11.06 2.81
N ARG A 68 -4.67 -11.55 2.96
CA ARG A 68 -5.86 -10.96 2.30
C ARG A 68 -6.03 -9.47 2.62
N THR A 69 -5.69 -9.06 3.85
CA THR A 69 -5.70 -7.65 4.26
C THR A 69 -4.69 -6.82 3.46
N THR A 70 -3.47 -7.34 3.29
CA THR A 70 -2.44 -6.67 2.48
C THR A 70 -2.85 -6.58 1.02
N HIS A 71 -3.45 -7.63 0.47
CA HIS A 71 -3.98 -7.59 -0.90
C HIS A 71 -5.05 -6.50 -1.06
N ARG A 72 -6.05 -6.46 -0.16
CA ARG A 72 -7.08 -5.40 -0.16
C ARG A 72 -6.49 -4.00 -0.03
N HIS A 73 -5.47 -3.82 0.81
CA HIS A 73 -4.79 -2.53 0.96
C HIS A 73 -4.07 -2.11 -0.33
N LYS A 74 -3.40 -3.04 -1.02
CA LYS A 74 -2.76 -2.77 -2.32
C LYS A 74 -3.79 -2.34 -3.37
N GLN A 75 -4.92 -3.04 -3.45
CA GLN A 75 -6.00 -2.67 -4.38
C GLN A 75 -6.58 -1.29 -4.08
N GLU A 76 -6.83 -0.99 -2.80
CA GLU A 76 -7.30 0.33 -2.39
C GLU A 76 -6.30 1.44 -2.79
N ILE A 77 -5.00 1.20 -2.63
CA ILE A 77 -3.96 2.14 -3.05
C ILE A 77 -3.95 2.30 -4.58
N LEU A 78 -4.00 1.19 -5.34
CA LEU A 78 -4.07 1.26 -6.80
C LEU A 78 -5.25 2.12 -7.29
N GLN A 79 -6.44 1.90 -6.73
CA GLN A 79 -7.64 2.68 -7.04
C GLN A 79 -7.47 4.17 -6.72
N LEU A 80 -6.82 4.51 -5.60
CA LEU A 80 -6.54 5.90 -5.23
C LEU A 80 -5.61 6.61 -6.23
N PHE A 81 -4.70 5.88 -6.87
CA PHE A 81 -3.82 6.40 -7.93
C PHE A 81 -4.44 6.28 -9.33
N GLY A 82 -5.71 5.90 -9.44
CA GLY A 82 -6.42 5.80 -10.71
C GLY A 82 -6.17 4.51 -11.49
N PHE A 83 -5.44 3.55 -10.92
CA PHE A 83 -5.32 2.21 -11.50
C PHE A 83 -6.62 1.46 -11.22
N LYS A 84 -7.34 1.10 -12.28
CA LYS A 84 -8.45 0.16 -12.18
C LYS A 84 -7.88 -1.26 -12.15
N GLU A 85 -8.52 -2.11 -11.37
CA GLU A 85 -8.32 -3.55 -11.46
C GLU A 85 -8.70 -3.95 -12.90
N GLU A 86 -7.76 -4.57 -13.65
CA GLU A 86 -8.02 -5.11 -15.00
C GLU A 86 -9.36 -5.85 -14.94
N GLN A 87 -10.37 -5.33 -15.62
CA GLN A 87 -11.56 -6.12 -15.87
C GLN A 87 -11.14 -7.26 -16.79
N ASP A 88 -11.83 -8.40 -16.78
CA ASP A 88 -11.45 -9.53 -17.63
C ASP A 88 -11.40 -9.14 -19.14
N GLU A 89 -12.17 -8.11 -19.52
CA GLU A 89 -12.13 -7.44 -20.83
C GLU A 89 -10.76 -6.80 -21.17
N ASP A 90 -10.07 -6.20 -20.19
CA ASP A 90 -8.73 -5.62 -20.37
C ASP A 90 -7.69 -6.71 -20.63
N ARG A 91 -7.85 -7.91 -20.03
CA ARG A 91 -6.97 -9.06 -20.29
C ARG A 91 -7.16 -9.60 -21.70
N GLU A 92 -8.41 -9.74 -22.16
CA GLU A 92 -8.70 -10.18 -23.54
C GLU A 92 -8.13 -9.21 -24.58
N TYR A 93 -8.20 -7.90 -24.31
CA TYR A 93 -7.61 -6.88 -25.18
C TYR A 93 -6.08 -6.99 -25.26
N ILE A 94 -5.39 -7.12 -24.12
CA ILE A 94 -3.93 -7.27 -24.09
C ILE A 94 -3.49 -8.61 -24.70
N GLN A 95 -4.22 -9.69 -24.48
CA GLN A 95 -3.96 -10.97 -25.14
C GLN A 95 -4.10 -10.84 -26.67
N THR A 96 -5.17 -10.20 -27.15
CA THR A 96 -5.38 -9.99 -28.59
C THR A 96 -4.25 -9.17 -29.22
N TRP A 97 -3.65 -8.23 -28.48
CA TRP A 97 -2.53 -7.42 -28.96
C TRP A 97 -1.17 -8.16 -28.93
N LEU A 98 -0.98 -9.12 -28.02
CA LEU A 98 0.27 -9.90 -27.92
C LEU A 98 0.34 -11.08 -28.89
N TYR A 99 -0.81 -11.53 -29.42
CA TYR A 99 -0.90 -12.67 -30.34
C TYR A 99 -1.21 -12.27 -31.80
N ASN A 100 -1.19 -10.97 -32.13
CA ASN A 100 -1.19 -10.43 -33.49
C ASN A 100 0.08 -9.62 -33.76
#